data_AF-A0A484MBD9-F1
#
_entry.id   AF-A0A484MBD9-F1
#
_cell.length_a   1.000
_cell.length_b   1.000
_cell.length_c   1.000
_cell.angle_alpha   90.00
_cell.angle_beta   90.00
_cell.angle_gamma   90.00
#
_symmetry.space_group_name_H-M   'P 1'
#
loop_
_entity.id
_entity.type
_entity.pdbx_description
1 polymer ?
#
loop_
_entity_poly.entity_id
_entity_poly.type
_entity_poly.pdbx_seq_one_letter_code
_entity_poly.pdbx_strand_id
1 'polypeptide(L)'
;MAEASEVTSQTTSPKTPHLAFTTVSNVKLHVPVQLSLSQPNYKKWSRLFLLLVRRFNLQGYLDGSVVPLSNDDNEWFQLDALLQGWILSTITDEVSDLVISSVSIASALWKVVHDLFHDNKHARAMQLEHEFRTTVKGNSTMAAYCQQLQNLADWLDDVDAPVSEHQLVLQMLRGLPADLQAQTSFMQFQDPMLTFLQVRSALMFLDRQQTSPTDSGYGGGYHGSSHELCWRRLPRRYSRRLWRTAWRHGLW
;
A
#
# COMPACT_ATOMS: atom_id res chain seq x y z
N MET A 1 -60.21 36.59 37.22
CA MET A 1 -60.40 35.87 35.93
C MET A 1 -60.39 36.93 34.84
N ALA A 2 -59.49 36.99 33.87
CA ALA A 2 -58.47 36.04 33.44
C ALA A 2 -57.20 36.81 33.05
N GLU A 3 -56.06 36.20 33.34
CA GLU A 3 -54.71 36.68 33.09
C GLU A 3 -54.40 36.60 31.60
N ALA A 4 -53.85 37.68 31.04
CA ALA A 4 -53.40 37.72 29.65
C ALA A 4 -52.06 36.99 29.56
N SER A 5 -52.06 35.76 29.04
CA SER A 5 -50.83 35.03 28.75
C SER A 5 -50.14 35.60 27.51
N GLU A 6 -49.05 36.30 27.77
CA GLU A 6 -48.10 36.81 26.80
C GLU A 6 -47.38 35.63 26.12
N VAL A 7 -47.68 35.39 24.85
CA VAL A 7 -46.98 34.39 24.03
C VAL A 7 -45.61 34.97 23.65
N THR A 8 -44.58 34.60 24.42
CA THR A 8 -43.19 34.87 24.04
C THR A 8 -42.82 33.98 22.85
N SER A 9 -42.88 34.54 21.65
CA SER A 9 -42.37 33.94 20.42
C SER A 9 -40.86 33.74 20.53
N GLN A 10 -40.41 32.52 20.80
CA GLN A 10 -38.99 32.14 20.66
C GLN A 10 -38.64 32.14 19.18
N THR A 11 -37.91 33.17 18.73
CA THR A 11 -37.31 33.23 17.40
C THR A 11 -36.13 32.27 17.35
N THR A 12 -36.33 31.04 16.86
CA THR A 12 -35.24 30.12 16.53
C THR A 12 -34.54 30.66 15.27
N SER A 13 -33.33 31.18 15.46
CA SER A 13 -32.46 31.58 14.36
C SER A 13 -32.18 30.35 13.46
N PRO A 14 -32.16 30.48 12.12
CA PRO A 14 -31.87 29.35 11.25
C PRO A 14 -30.44 28.89 11.49
N LYS A 15 -30.27 27.69 12.07
CA LYS A 15 -28.97 27.04 12.18
C LYS A 15 -28.40 26.86 10.78
N THR A 16 -27.27 27.49 10.49
CA THR A 16 -26.54 27.27 9.24
C THR A 16 -26.13 25.80 9.15
N PRO A 17 -26.34 25.11 8.00
CA PRO A 17 -25.99 23.71 7.86
C PRO A 17 -24.48 23.52 8.04
N HIS A 18 -24.10 22.39 8.64
CA HIS A 18 -22.71 22.05 8.87
C HIS A 18 -21.92 22.03 7.55
N LEU A 19 -20.69 22.58 7.55
CA LEU A 19 -19.87 22.73 6.34
C LEU A 19 -19.59 21.41 5.63
N ALA A 20 -19.60 20.28 6.34
CA ALA A 20 -19.42 18.96 5.74
C ALA A 20 -20.48 18.65 4.66
N PHE A 21 -21.72 19.11 4.82
CA PHE A 21 -22.79 18.88 3.84
C PHE A 21 -22.60 19.64 2.53
N THR A 22 -21.91 20.78 2.57
CA THR A 22 -21.77 21.67 1.40
C THR A 22 -20.41 21.55 0.72
N THR A 23 -19.36 21.19 1.47
CA THR A 23 -17.98 21.15 0.97
C THR A 23 -17.56 19.79 0.42
N VAL A 24 -18.17 18.70 0.88
CA VAL A 24 -17.80 17.33 0.46
C VAL A 24 -18.94 16.74 -0.37
N SER A 25 -18.94 17.05 -1.66
CA SER A 25 -19.87 16.45 -2.63
C SER A 25 -19.42 15.07 -3.10
N ASN A 26 -18.11 14.79 -3.07
CA ASN A 26 -17.53 13.50 -3.43
C ASN A 26 -16.38 13.14 -2.50
N VAL A 27 -16.66 12.27 -1.52
CA VAL A 27 -15.66 11.82 -0.54
C VAL A 27 -14.46 11.12 -1.18
N LYS A 28 -14.61 10.50 -2.35
CA LYS A 28 -13.52 9.80 -3.05
C LYS A 28 -12.40 10.75 -3.50
N LEU A 29 -12.68 12.05 -3.61
CA LEU A 29 -11.65 13.06 -3.88
C LEU A 29 -10.76 13.32 -2.66
N HIS A 30 -11.28 13.09 -1.46
CA HIS A 30 -10.55 13.28 -0.19
C HIS A 30 -9.93 11.96 0.31
N VAL A 31 -10.58 10.84 0.04
CA VAL A 31 -10.08 9.49 0.32
C VAL A 31 -10.00 8.73 -1.01
N PRO A 32 -8.93 8.94 -1.81
CA PRO A 32 -8.77 8.31 -3.14
C PRO A 32 -8.41 6.81 -3.08
N VAL A 33 -8.48 6.23 -1.89
CA VAL A 33 -8.15 4.82 -1.64
C VAL A 33 -9.46 4.11 -1.40
N GLN A 34 -9.73 3.06 -2.18
CA GLN A 34 -10.88 2.19 -1.94
C GLN A 34 -10.44 1.03 -1.07
N LEU A 35 -10.99 0.93 0.16
CA LEU A 35 -10.63 -0.10 1.14
C LEU A 35 -11.07 -1.49 0.64
N SER A 36 -10.16 -2.46 0.67
CA SER A 36 -10.40 -3.81 0.13
C SER A 36 -9.66 -4.86 0.97
N LEU A 37 -10.24 -6.06 1.10
CA LEU A 37 -9.63 -7.16 1.85
C LEU A 37 -8.38 -7.73 1.16
N SER A 38 -8.26 -7.54 -0.16
CA SER A 38 -7.16 -8.07 -0.97
C SER A 38 -5.99 -7.09 -1.13
N GLN A 39 -6.03 -5.93 -0.46
CA GLN A 39 -5.00 -4.88 -0.56
C GLN A 39 -4.56 -4.37 0.84
N PRO A 40 -3.35 -3.78 0.96
CA PRO A 40 -2.81 -3.19 2.19
C PRO A 40 -3.21 -1.73 2.32
N ASN A 41 -4.50 -1.50 2.16
CA ASN A 41 -4.99 -0.15 2.03
C ASN A 41 -5.62 0.34 3.33
N TYR A 42 -5.74 -0.49 4.35
CA TYR A 42 -6.40 -0.15 5.60
C TYR A 42 -5.71 1.00 6.34
N LYS A 43 -4.39 0.94 6.55
CA LYS A 43 -3.67 1.98 7.29
C LYS A 43 -3.72 3.33 6.57
N LYS A 44 -3.56 3.29 5.25
CA LYS A 44 -3.65 4.48 4.40
C LYS A 44 -5.07 5.04 4.35
N TRP A 45 -6.07 4.20 4.12
CA TRP A 45 -7.49 4.56 4.08
C TRP A 45 -7.93 5.16 5.42
N SER A 46 -7.70 4.46 6.52
CA SER A 46 -8.12 4.89 7.86
C SER A 46 -7.48 6.23 8.23
N ARG A 47 -6.19 6.43 7.93
CA ARG A 47 -5.51 7.71 8.15
C ARG A 47 -6.11 8.85 7.34
N LEU A 48 -6.37 8.65 6.04
CA LEU A 48 -6.98 9.68 5.19
C LEU A 48 -8.42 10.00 5.63
N PHE A 49 -9.18 8.98 6.00
CA PHE A 49 -10.54 9.14 6.51
C PHE A 49 -10.56 9.92 7.82
N LEU A 50 -9.71 9.56 8.79
CA LEU A 50 -9.59 10.28 10.06
C LEU A 50 -9.16 11.74 9.86
N LEU A 51 -8.27 12.03 8.91
CA LEU A 51 -7.90 13.41 8.57
C LEU A 51 -9.09 14.20 8.00
N LEU A 52 -9.91 13.59 7.14
CA LEU A 52 -11.12 14.20 6.61
C LEU A 52 -12.12 14.51 7.74
N VAL A 53 -12.40 13.53 8.59
CA VAL A 53 -13.32 13.70 9.73
C VAL A 53 -12.82 14.77 10.70
N ARG A 54 -11.50 14.81 10.97
CA ARG A 54 -10.88 15.81 11.83
C ARG A 54 -10.96 17.23 11.24
N ARG A 55 -10.85 17.38 9.92
CA ARG A 55 -11.03 18.67 9.23
C ARG A 55 -12.39 19.31 9.53
N PHE A 56 -13.40 18.48 9.78
CA PHE A 56 -14.77 18.89 10.05
C PHE A 56 -15.19 18.75 11.52
N ASN A 57 -14.25 18.45 12.43
CA ASN A 57 -14.52 18.21 13.85
C ASN A 57 -15.57 17.12 14.13
N LEU A 58 -15.70 16.13 13.23
CA LEU A 58 -16.69 15.06 13.33
C LEU A 58 -16.16 13.81 14.05
N GLN A 59 -14.98 13.89 14.67
CA GLN A 59 -14.31 12.73 15.28
C GLN A 59 -15.16 12.06 16.36
N GLY A 60 -15.92 12.86 17.11
CA GLY A 60 -16.77 12.39 18.20
C GLY A 60 -17.92 11.45 17.77
N TYR A 61 -18.27 11.49 16.48
CA TYR A 61 -19.29 10.59 15.91
C TYR A 61 -18.70 9.21 15.55
N LEU A 62 -17.38 9.11 15.31
CA LEU A 62 -16.72 7.83 15.02
C LEU A 62 -16.32 7.07 16.29
N ASP A 63 -15.88 7.78 17.33
CA ASP A 63 -15.52 7.16 18.61
C ASP A 63 -16.74 6.92 19.53
N GLY A 64 -17.89 7.52 19.20
CA GLY A 64 -19.12 7.43 19.98
C GLY A 64 -19.15 8.35 21.20
N SER A 65 -18.23 9.31 21.32
CA SER A 65 -18.22 10.30 22.39
C SER A 65 -19.34 11.34 22.24
N VAL A 66 -19.81 11.58 21.01
CA VAL A 66 -20.95 12.45 20.72
C VAL A 66 -22.19 11.59 20.54
N VAL A 67 -23.12 11.69 21.49
CA VAL A 67 -24.41 10.99 21.48
C VAL A 67 -25.55 11.96 21.17
N PRO A 68 -26.67 11.48 20.59
CA PRO A 68 -27.81 12.34 20.33
C PRO A 68 -28.38 12.88 21.65
N LEU A 69 -28.70 14.17 21.69
CA LEU A 69 -29.25 14.82 22.88
C LEU A 69 -30.70 14.38 23.17
N SER A 70 -31.43 13.98 22.13
CA SER A 70 -32.80 13.48 22.19
C SER A 70 -33.11 12.67 20.94
N ASN A 71 -34.27 12.00 20.91
CA ASN A 71 -34.74 11.30 19.71
C ASN A 71 -35.02 12.24 18.52
N ASP A 72 -35.14 13.55 18.76
CA ASP A 72 -35.42 14.56 17.73
C ASP A 72 -34.15 15.36 17.34
N ASP A 73 -32.97 14.87 17.69
CA ASP A 73 -31.67 15.48 17.35
C ASP A 73 -31.33 15.28 15.87
N ASN A 74 -32.11 15.91 15.00
CA ASN A 74 -32.02 15.79 13.54
C ASN A 74 -30.62 16.12 13.01
N GLU A 75 -29.93 17.08 13.61
CA GLU A 75 -28.58 17.48 13.21
C GLU A 75 -27.58 16.34 13.47
N TRP A 76 -27.67 15.69 14.63
CA TRP A 76 -26.86 14.52 14.95
C TRP A 76 -27.11 13.38 13.95
N PHE A 77 -28.38 13.03 13.69
CA PHE A 77 -28.71 11.94 12.77
C PHE A 77 -28.29 12.21 11.33
N GLN A 78 -28.37 13.47 10.88
CA GLN A 78 -27.90 13.85 9.54
C GLN A 78 -26.38 13.72 9.41
N LEU A 79 -25.62 14.12 10.43
CA LEU A 79 -24.15 14.00 10.44
C LEU A 79 -23.71 12.55 10.56
N ASP A 80 -24.39 11.75 11.37
CA ASP A 80 -24.14 10.31 11.48
C ASP A 80 -24.40 9.61 10.13
N ALA A 81 -25.54 9.86 9.49
CA ALA A 81 -25.87 9.32 8.18
C ALA A 81 -24.88 9.77 7.09
N LEU A 82 -24.39 11.02 7.16
CA LEU A 82 -23.36 11.53 6.25
C LEU A 82 -22.06 10.72 6.37
N LEU A 83 -21.62 10.46 7.61
CA LEU A 83 -20.42 9.67 7.87
C LEU A 83 -20.59 8.21 7.44
N GLN A 84 -21.76 7.60 7.69
CA GLN A 84 -22.07 6.27 7.17
C GLN A 84 -21.94 6.23 5.64
N GLY A 85 -22.53 7.21 4.94
CA GLY A 85 -22.41 7.34 3.49
C GLY A 85 -20.97 7.52 3.01
N TRP A 86 -20.14 8.28 3.74
CA TRP A 86 -18.72 8.43 3.44
C TRP A 86 -17.93 7.13 3.62
N ILE A 87 -18.18 6.37 4.69
CA ILE A 87 -17.54 5.07 4.91
C ILE A 87 -17.93 4.12 3.76
N LEU A 88 -19.23 3.91 3.55
CA LEU A 88 -19.73 2.96 2.54
C LEU A 88 -19.28 3.28 1.12
N SER A 89 -19.10 4.56 0.77
CA SER A 89 -18.62 4.95 -0.56
C SER A 89 -17.11 4.85 -0.75
N THR A 90 -16.33 4.64 0.31
CA THR A 90 -14.85 4.50 0.25
C THR A 90 -14.37 3.08 0.49
N ILE A 91 -15.28 2.13 0.70
CA ILE A 91 -14.99 0.69 0.80
C ILE A 91 -15.40 -0.03 -0.50
N THR A 92 -14.93 -1.26 -0.71
CA THR A 92 -15.39 -2.15 -1.78
C THR A 92 -16.71 -2.83 -1.41
N ASP A 93 -17.44 -3.29 -2.43
CA ASP A 93 -18.71 -4.03 -2.24
C ASP A 93 -18.51 -5.26 -1.34
N GLU A 94 -17.39 -5.97 -1.50
CA GLU A 94 -17.01 -7.11 -0.64
C GLU A 94 -16.93 -6.74 0.86
N VAL A 95 -16.44 -5.54 1.20
CA VAL A 95 -16.37 -5.07 2.59
C VAL A 95 -17.74 -4.57 3.02
N SER A 96 -18.45 -3.86 2.14
CA SER A 96 -19.79 -3.34 2.40
C SER A 96 -20.77 -4.45 2.78
N ASP A 97 -20.80 -5.55 2.03
CA ASP A 97 -21.70 -6.68 2.27
C ASP A 97 -21.49 -7.32 3.66
N LEU A 98 -20.25 -7.28 4.18
CA LEU A 98 -19.90 -7.82 5.49
C LEU A 98 -20.33 -6.91 6.65
N VAL A 99 -20.42 -5.59 6.42
CA VAL A 99 -20.63 -4.60 7.49
C VAL A 99 -22.01 -3.93 7.47
N ILE A 100 -22.69 -3.92 6.32
CA ILE A 100 -23.92 -3.13 6.12
C ILE A 100 -25.12 -3.65 6.94
N SER A 101 -25.17 -4.96 7.22
CA SER A 101 -26.29 -5.59 7.94
C SER A 101 -26.16 -5.49 9.46
N SER A 102 -24.99 -5.14 9.99
CA SER A 102 -24.68 -5.23 11.41
C SER A 102 -24.78 -3.90 12.15
N VAL A 103 -25.08 -2.79 11.47
CA VAL A 103 -24.88 -1.46 12.05
C VAL A 103 -25.94 -0.42 11.68
N SER A 104 -26.34 0.39 12.67
CA SER A 104 -27.25 1.54 12.53
C SER A 104 -26.60 2.93 12.69
N ILE A 105 -25.36 3.03 13.18
CA ILE A 105 -24.66 4.30 13.47
C ILE A 105 -23.21 4.29 12.99
N ALA A 106 -22.65 5.46 12.68
CA ALA A 106 -21.31 5.60 12.10
C ALA A 106 -20.19 5.05 13.01
N SER A 107 -20.29 5.22 14.32
CA SER A 107 -19.30 4.71 15.29
C SER A 107 -19.20 3.18 15.28
N ALA A 108 -20.34 2.51 15.28
CA ALA A 108 -20.40 1.06 15.17
C ALA A 108 -19.87 0.59 13.80
N LEU A 109 -20.11 1.35 12.73
CA LEU A 109 -19.71 0.97 11.37
C LEU A 109 -18.19 1.06 11.25
N TRP A 110 -17.64 2.16 11.76
CA TRP A 110 -16.21 2.36 11.89
C TRP A 110 -15.54 1.25 12.70
N LYS A 111 -16.16 0.85 13.83
CA LYS A 111 -15.65 -0.22 14.68
C LYS A 111 -15.68 -1.58 13.97
N VAL A 112 -16.77 -1.94 13.30
CA VAL A 112 -16.85 -3.23 12.58
C VAL A 112 -15.83 -3.27 11.45
N VAL A 113 -15.63 -2.17 10.70
CA VAL A 113 -14.58 -2.09 9.68
C VAL A 113 -13.20 -2.20 10.32
N HIS A 114 -12.96 -1.53 11.45
CA HIS A 114 -11.71 -1.67 12.19
C HIS A 114 -11.45 -3.13 12.59
N ASP A 115 -12.43 -3.77 13.23
CA ASP A 115 -12.32 -5.14 13.73
C ASP A 115 -12.16 -6.13 12.57
N LEU A 116 -12.88 -5.97 11.45
CA LEU A 116 -12.71 -6.83 10.26
C LEU A 116 -11.26 -6.86 9.73
N PHE A 117 -10.54 -5.74 9.81
CA PHE A 117 -9.17 -5.63 9.34
C PHE A 117 -8.11 -5.93 10.41
N HIS A 118 -8.52 -6.00 11.69
CA HIS A 118 -7.65 -6.37 12.82
C HIS A 118 -7.88 -7.80 13.35
N ASP A 119 -9.05 -8.38 13.08
CA ASP A 119 -9.36 -9.77 13.33
C ASP A 119 -8.46 -10.63 12.44
N ASN A 120 -8.01 -11.76 12.99
CA ASN A 120 -7.07 -12.67 12.31
C ASN A 120 -5.73 -12.02 11.89
N LYS A 121 -5.40 -10.82 12.38
CA LYS A 121 -4.16 -10.11 12.07
C LYS A 121 -2.91 -10.97 12.22
N HIS A 122 -2.83 -11.79 13.27
CA HIS A 122 -1.73 -12.73 13.46
C HIS A 122 -1.67 -13.82 12.37
N ALA A 123 -2.80 -14.40 11.98
CA ALA A 123 -2.85 -15.39 10.90
C ALA A 123 -2.47 -14.78 9.55
N ARG A 124 -2.95 -13.57 9.27
CA ARG A 124 -2.59 -12.80 8.07
C ARG A 124 -1.10 -12.45 8.07
N ALA A 125 -0.54 -12.00 9.19
CA ALA A 125 0.90 -11.76 9.32
C ALA A 125 1.72 -13.02 9.02
N MET A 126 1.32 -14.18 9.56
CA MET A 126 2.00 -15.46 9.26
C MET A 126 1.94 -15.83 7.77
N GLN A 127 0.78 -15.67 7.13
CA GLN A 127 0.62 -15.93 5.70
C GLN A 127 1.48 -14.99 4.85
N LEU A 128 1.45 -13.69 5.15
CA LEU A 128 2.24 -12.67 4.47
C LEU A 128 3.74 -12.88 4.66
N GLU A 129 4.18 -13.24 5.86
CA GLU A 129 5.59 -13.58 6.13
C GLU A 129 6.03 -14.79 5.31
N HIS A 130 5.17 -15.80 5.21
CA HIS A 130 5.44 -16.98 4.40
C HIS A 130 5.57 -16.62 2.91
N GLU A 131 4.59 -15.87 2.37
CA GLU A 131 4.62 -15.38 1.00
C GLU A 131 5.87 -14.54 0.74
N PHE A 132 6.17 -13.59 1.62
CA PHE A 132 7.38 -12.78 1.56
C PHE A 132 8.65 -13.62 1.46
N ARG A 133 8.83 -14.62 2.34
CA ARG A 133 10.03 -15.48 2.38
C ARG A 133 10.13 -16.45 1.20
N THR A 134 9.01 -16.79 0.56
CA THR A 134 8.95 -17.74 -0.55
C THR A 134 8.88 -17.07 -1.92
N THR A 135 8.68 -15.75 -1.96
CA THR A 135 8.60 -14.99 -3.22
C THR A 135 9.91 -15.03 -3.98
N VAL A 136 9.85 -15.53 -5.21
CA VAL A 136 10.96 -15.59 -6.18
C VAL A 136 10.57 -14.84 -7.45
N LYS A 137 11.56 -14.31 -8.19
CA LYS A 137 11.31 -13.61 -9.46
C LYS A 137 10.56 -14.49 -10.46
N GLY A 138 10.94 -15.77 -10.56
CA GLY A 138 10.39 -16.70 -11.55
C GLY A 138 10.39 -16.10 -12.95
N ASN A 139 9.25 -16.17 -13.63
CA ASN A 139 9.05 -15.66 -14.99
C ASN A 139 8.62 -14.18 -15.04
N SER A 140 8.48 -13.51 -13.88
CA SER A 140 8.08 -12.10 -13.84
C SER A 140 9.23 -11.18 -14.29
N THR A 141 8.88 -9.96 -14.72
CA THR A 141 9.87 -8.92 -14.99
C THR A 141 10.56 -8.50 -13.68
N MET A 142 11.79 -8.00 -13.75
CA MET A 142 12.49 -7.51 -12.56
C MET A 142 11.70 -6.43 -11.82
N ALA A 143 11.02 -5.55 -12.57
CA ALA A 143 10.18 -4.50 -12.02
C ALA A 143 8.98 -5.06 -11.24
N ALA A 144 8.27 -6.04 -11.82
CA ALA A 144 7.12 -6.67 -11.18
C ALA A 144 7.52 -7.41 -9.89
N TYR A 145 8.63 -8.15 -9.93
CA TYR A 145 9.19 -8.83 -8.76
C TYR A 145 9.52 -7.86 -7.62
N CYS A 146 10.26 -6.78 -7.91
CA CYS A 146 10.60 -5.79 -6.90
C CYS A 146 9.35 -5.10 -6.33
N GLN A 147 8.36 -4.80 -7.18
CA GLN A 147 7.11 -4.20 -6.73
C GLN A 147 6.31 -5.17 -5.84
N GLN A 148 6.28 -6.46 -6.16
CA GLN A 148 5.61 -7.47 -5.35
C GLN A 148 6.23 -7.58 -3.95
N LEU A 149 7.57 -7.58 -3.84
CA LEU A 149 8.24 -7.57 -2.54
C LEU A 149 7.96 -6.30 -1.73
N GLN A 150 7.93 -5.14 -2.40
CA GLN A 150 7.59 -3.88 -1.75
C GLN A 150 6.15 -3.91 -1.23
N ASN A 151 5.22 -4.38 -2.04
CA ASN A 151 3.84 -4.58 -1.63
C ASN A 151 3.78 -5.49 -0.40
N LEU A 152 4.39 -6.69 -0.43
CA LEU A 152 4.39 -7.60 0.72
C LEU A 152 4.96 -6.96 2.00
N ALA A 153 6.00 -6.13 1.88
CA ALA A 153 6.53 -5.38 3.02
C ALA A 153 5.54 -4.34 3.56
N ASP A 154 4.85 -3.62 2.68
CA ASP A 154 3.78 -2.68 3.06
C ASP A 154 2.60 -3.43 3.72
N TRP A 155 2.26 -4.63 3.21
CA TRP A 155 1.15 -5.45 3.73
C TRP A 155 1.48 -5.96 5.14
N LEU A 156 2.76 -6.26 5.38
CA LEU A 156 3.29 -6.66 6.67
C LEU A 156 3.32 -5.49 7.67
N ASP A 157 3.67 -4.28 7.23
CA ASP A 157 3.58 -3.06 8.06
C ASP A 157 2.13 -2.71 8.45
N ASP A 158 1.17 -3.00 7.57
CA ASP A 158 -0.27 -2.80 7.84
C ASP A 158 -0.82 -3.74 8.92
N VAL A 159 -0.20 -4.91 9.11
CA VAL A 159 -0.56 -5.89 10.15
C VAL A 159 0.39 -5.85 11.36
N ASP A 160 1.08 -4.72 11.58
CA ASP A 160 2.07 -4.51 12.66
C ASP A 160 3.18 -5.57 12.72
N ALA A 161 3.56 -6.12 11.56
CA ALA A 161 4.69 -7.04 11.41
C ALA A 161 5.76 -6.46 10.46
N PRO A 162 6.28 -5.24 10.70
CA PRO A 162 7.11 -4.53 9.74
C PRO A 162 8.40 -5.29 9.39
N VAL A 163 8.76 -5.26 8.11
CA VAL A 163 10.00 -5.85 7.59
C VAL A 163 11.09 -4.78 7.59
N SER A 164 12.23 -5.09 8.21
CA SER A 164 13.40 -4.19 8.15
C SER A 164 13.93 -4.08 6.72
N GLU A 165 14.53 -2.95 6.37
CA GLU A 165 15.14 -2.75 5.06
C GLU A 165 16.18 -3.85 4.72
N HIS A 166 16.94 -4.30 5.73
CA HIS A 166 17.86 -5.42 5.59
C HIS A 166 17.16 -6.71 5.17
N GLN A 167 16.07 -7.08 5.83
CA GLN A 167 15.31 -8.28 5.49
C GLN A 167 14.72 -8.17 4.08
N LEU A 168 14.24 -7.00 3.70
CA LEU A 168 13.71 -6.72 2.37
C LEU A 168 14.77 -6.88 1.28
N VAL A 169 15.96 -6.31 1.49
CA VAL A 169 17.11 -6.46 0.57
C VAL A 169 17.58 -7.91 0.50
N LEU A 170 17.70 -8.59 1.64
CA LEU A 170 18.10 -10.00 1.65
C LEU A 170 17.11 -10.89 0.90
N GLN A 171 15.81 -10.67 1.09
CA GLN A 171 14.79 -11.44 0.39
C GLN A 171 14.81 -11.17 -1.11
N MET A 172 14.99 -9.89 -1.50
CA MET A 172 15.17 -9.51 -2.90
C MET A 172 16.34 -10.25 -3.55
N LEU A 173 17.49 -10.34 -2.88
CA LEU A 173 18.66 -11.03 -3.43
C LEU A 173 18.45 -12.56 -3.49
N ARG A 174 17.78 -13.15 -2.49
CA ARG A 174 17.50 -14.60 -2.44
C ARG A 174 16.48 -15.08 -3.47
N GLY A 175 15.52 -14.25 -3.86
CA GLY A 175 14.50 -14.65 -4.83
C GLY A 175 14.94 -14.52 -6.29
N LEU A 176 16.18 -14.10 -6.55
CA LEU A 176 16.74 -14.02 -7.90
C LEU A 176 17.09 -15.41 -8.48
N PRO A 177 17.08 -15.57 -9.81
CA PRO A 177 17.64 -16.75 -10.46
C PRO A 177 19.15 -16.86 -10.23
N ALA A 178 19.68 -18.09 -10.32
CA ALA A 178 21.08 -18.41 -9.97
C ALA A 178 22.12 -17.52 -10.68
N ASP A 179 21.86 -17.17 -11.94
CA ASP A 179 22.76 -16.33 -12.74
C ASP A 179 22.89 -14.91 -12.17
N LEU A 180 21.76 -14.31 -11.78
CA LEU A 180 21.72 -12.98 -11.19
C LEU A 180 22.19 -13.00 -9.74
N GLN A 181 21.90 -14.06 -8.97
CA GLN A 181 22.45 -14.24 -7.62
C GLN A 181 23.98 -14.26 -7.63
N ALA A 182 24.59 -15.01 -8.55
CA ALA A 182 26.05 -15.08 -8.65
C ALA A 182 26.67 -13.70 -8.94
N GLN A 183 26.02 -12.90 -9.78
CA GLN A 183 26.44 -11.54 -10.11
C GLN A 183 26.28 -10.57 -8.95
N THR A 184 25.22 -10.72 -8.15
CA THR A 184 24.85 -9.79 -7.08
C THR A 184 25.35 -10.20 -5.70
N SER A 185 25.98 -11.38 -5.56
CA SER A 185 26.57 -11.91 -4.32
C SER A 185 27.52 -10.97 -3.57
N PHE A 186 28.06 -9.93 -4.21
CA PHE A 186 28.91 -8.93 -3.54
C PHE A 186 28.13 -7.83 -2.82
N MET A 187 26.85 -7.65 -3.16
CA MET A 187 25.98 -6.59 -2.63
C MET A 187 25.69 -6.77 -1.13
N GLN A 188 25.61 -8.02 -0.67
CA GLN A 188 25.43 -8.36 0.77
C GLN A 188 26.63 -8.00 1.65
N PHE A 189 27.78 -7.64 1.06
CA PHE A 189 29.01 -7.29 1.79
C PHE A 189 29.34 -5.79 1.71
N GLN A 190 28.40 -4.94 1.31
CA GLN A 190 28.61 -3.48 1.29
C GLN A 190 28.46 -2.87 2.69
N ASP A 191 29.26 -1.83 2.96
CA ASP A 191 29.21 -0.99 4.16
C ASP A 191 29.34 0.49 3.74
N PRO A 192 28.32 1.35 3.96
CA PRO A 192 27.03 1.04 4.59
C PRO A 192 26.18 0.10 3.74
N MET A 193 25.24 -0.59 4.39
CA MET A 193 24.34 -1.53 3.74
C MET A 193 23.50 -0.83 2.65
N LEU A 194 23.35 -1.50 1.51
CA LEU A 194 22.58 -0.96 0.39
C LEU A 194 21.10 -0.83 0.74
N THR A 195 20.47 0.25 0.29
CA THR A 195 19.03 0.45 0.42
C THR A 195 18.25 -0.40 -0.59
N PHE A 196 16.97 -0.66 -0.31
CA PHE A 196 16.09 -1.38 -1.24
C PHE A 196 16.10 -0.75 -2.64
N LEU A 197 16.06 0.58 -2.69
CA LEU A 197 16.03 1.34 -3.95
C LEU A 197 17.34 1.20 -4.73
N GLN A 198 18.48 1.23 -4.05
CA GLN A 198 19.79 1.04 -4.68
C GLN A 198 19.93 -0.35 -5.29
N VAL A 199 19.52 -1.39 -4.55
CA VAL A 199 19.56 -2.78 -5.04
C VAL A 199 18.59 -2.96 -6.22
N ARG A 200 17.36 -2.46 -6.10
CA ARG A 200 16.36 -2.48 -7.19
C ARG A 200 16.93 -1.87 -8.48
N SER A 201 17.52 -0.68 -8.39
CA SER A 201 18.11 0.00 -9.55
C SER A 201 19.26 -0.80 -10.18
N ALA A 202 20.14 -1.37 -9.35
CA ALA A 202 21.23 -2.21 -9.84
C ALA A 202 20.72 -3.48 -10.54
N LEU A 203 19.68 -4.12 -10.00
CA LEU A 203 19.06 -5.30 -10.60
C LEU A 203 18.37 -4.99 -11.92
N MET A 204 17.63 -3.89 -12.01
CA MET A 204 17.02 -3.44 -13.27
C MET A 204 18.07 -3.20 -14.36
N PHE A 205 19.22 -2.62 -13.99
CA PHE A 205 20.32 -2.45 -14.92
C PHE A 205 20.89 -3.79 -15.41
N LEU A 206 21.14 -4.74 -14.50
CA LEU A 206 21.66 -6.06 -14.84
C LEU A 206 20.71 -6.88 -15.72
N ASP A 207 19.41 -6.88 -15.40
CA ASP A 207 18.36 -7.56 -16.17
C ASP A 207 18.35 -7.06 -17.63
N ARG A 208 18.44 -5.73 -17.82
CA ARG A 208 18.49 -5.12 -19.15
C ARG A 208 19.73 -5.52 -19.95
N GLN A 209 20.90 -5.61 -19.30
CA GLN A 209 22.14 -6.08 -19.95
C GLN A 209 22.07 -7.56 -20.37
N GLN A 210 21.25 -8.36 -19.68
CA GLN A 210 21.08 -9.78 -20.00
C GLN A 210 20.07 -10.02 -21.13
N THR A 211 19.13 -9.08 -21.34
CA THR A 211 18.14 -9.12 -22.43
C THR A 211 18.65 -8.62 -23.80
N SER A 212 19.93 -8.27 -23.95
CA SER A 212 20.50 -7.93 -25.27
C SER A 212 20.65 -9.19 -26.14
N PRO A 213 20.23 -9.17 -27.42
CA PRO A 213 20.01 -10.38 -28.20
C PRO A 213 21.32 -11.05 -28.63
N THR A 214 21.61 -12.22 -28.06
CA THR A 214 22.31 -13.31 -28.75
C THR A 214 21.30 -14.36 -29.15
N ASP A 215 20.38 -14.02 -30.05
CA ASP A 215 19.73 -15.03 -30.90
C ASP A 215 19.23 -14.40 -32.20
N SER A 216 20.08 -14.43 -33.21
CA SER A 216 19.68 -14.32 -34.61
C SER A 216 20.45 -15.39 -35.37
N GLY A 217 20.06 -16.64 -35.19
CA GLY A 217 20.46 -17.74 -36.05
C GLY A 217 19.23 -18.34 -36.73
N TYR A 218 19.15 -18.26 -38.06
CA TYR A 218 19.05 -19.43 -38.95
C TYR A 218 19.07 -19.00 -40.43
N GLY A 219 20.07 -19.51 -41.16
CA GLY A 219 20.23 -19.40 -42.61
C GLY A 219 21.57 -20.00 -43.03
N GLY A 220 21.63 -21.34 -43.11
CA GLY A 220 22.86 -22.11 -43.27
C GLY A 220 23.52 -22.05 -44.66
N GLY A 221 24.84 -22.28 -44.67
CA GLY A 221 25.65 -22.50 -45.87
C GLY A 221 27.05 -22.99 -45.49
N TYR A 222 27.37 -24.23 -45.85
CA TYR A 222 28.62 -24.93 -45.60
C TYR A 222 29.82 -24.29 -46.33
N HIS A 223 30.91 -23.97 -45.62
CA HIS A 223 32.26 -24.33 -46.04
C HIS A 223 33.27 -24.20 -44.89
N GLY A 224 34.07 -25.24 -44.70
CA GLY A 224 35.05 -25.32 -43.62
C GLY A 224 36.26 -24.41 -43.82
N SER A 225 36.83 -23.97 -42.70
CA SER A 225 38.26 -23.69 -42.49
C SER A 225 38.47 -23.40 -41.01
N SER A 226 39.55 -23.96 -40.47
CA SER A 226 40.02 -23.81 -39.09
C SER A 226 39.97 -22.39 -38.54
N HIS A 227 39.27 -22.18 -37.44
CA HIS A 227 39.71 -21.27 -36.37
C HIS A 227 38.99 -21.62 -35.07
N GLU A 228 39.75 -22.11 -34.10
CA GLU A 228 39.28 -22.40 -32.77
C GLU A 228 38.72 -21.15 -32.08
N LEU A 229 37.50 -21.28 -31.55
CA LEU A 229 37.06 -20.83 -30.22
C LEU A 229 37.53 -19.44 -29.74
N CYS A 230 36.81 -18.38 -30.11
CA CYS A 230 37.02 -17.03 -29.54
C CYS A 230 35.79 -16.44 -28.81
N TRP A 231 35.05 -17.23 -28.02
CA TRP A 231 34.01 -16.66 -27.12
C TRP A 231 33.98 -17.21 -25.68
N ARG A 232 34.94 -18.05 -25.30
CA ARG A 232 35.15 -18.39 -23.89
C ARG A 232 36.33 -17.59 -23.33
N ARG A 233 36.12 -16.32 -22.96
CA ARG A 233 36.82 -15.59 -21.88
C ARG A 233 36.52 -14.09 -21.95
N LEU A 234 35.53 -13.64 -21.19
CA LEU A 234 35.67 -12.39 -20.45
C LEU A 234 35.91 -12.75 -18.99
N PRO A 235 36.97 -12.25 -18.32
CA PRO A 235 37.25 -12.62 -16.95
C PRO A 235 36.17 -12.07 -16.02
N ARG A 236 35.53 -12.95 -15.24
CA ARG A 236 34.60 -12.67 -14.11
C ARG A 236 35.11 -11.63 -13.08
N ARG A 237 36.35 -11.14 -13.21
CA ARG A 237 37.02 -10.18 -12.32
C ARG A 237 36.85 -8.71 -12.72
N TYR A 238 36.38 -8.40 -13.93
CA TYR A 238 36.25 -7.00 -14.37
C TYR A 238 34.94 -6.31 -13.97
N SER A 239 33.83 -7.04 -13.95
CA SER A 239 32.54 -6.48 -13.50
C SER A 239 32.64 -5.98 -12.04
N ARG A 240 33.13 -6.80 -11.11
CA ARG A 240 33.23 -6.43 -9.68
C ARG A 240 34.10 -5.20 -9.38
N ARG A 241 35.11 -4.90 -10.20
CA ARG A 241 35.97 -3.70 -10.02
C ARG A 241 35.30 -2.45 -10.56
N LEU A 242 34.68 -2.53 -11.74
CA LEU A 242 33.94 -1.42 -12.35
C LEU A 242 32.77 -0.97 -11.47
N TRP A 243 32.05 -1.90 -10.85
CA TRP A 243 31.00 -1.57 -9.88
C TRP A 243 31.55 -0.90 -8.62
N ARG A 244 32.67 -1.38 -8.05
CA ARG A 244 33.32 -0.71 -6.89
C ARG A 244 33.83 0.70 -7.22
N THR A 245 34.34 0.93 -8.44
CA THR A 245 34.83 2.25 -8.86
C THR A 245 33.69 3.19 -9.24
N ALA A 246 32.67 2.74 -9.96
CA ALA A 246 31.53 3.57 -10.32
C ALA A 246 30.73 4.05 -9.08
N TRP A 247 30.68 3.22 -8.02
CA TRP A 247 29.99 3.54 -6.78
C TRP A 247 30.81 4.45 -5.84
N ARG A 248 32.14 4.30 -5.78
CA ARG A 248 33.02 5.22 -5.03
C ARG A 248 33.03 6.66 -5.56
N HIS A 249 32.62 6.86 -6.81
CA HIS A 249 32.59 8.16 -7.46
C HIS A 249 31.18 8.78 -7.54
N GLY A 250 30.17 8.22 -6.85
CA GLY A 250 28.85 8.84 -6.71
C GLY A 250 28.08 9.04 -8.02
N LEU A 251 28.29 8.16 -9.00
CA LEU A 251 27.64 8.23 -10.32
C LEU A 251 26.21 7.65 -10.37
N TRP A 252 25.59 7.41 -9.21
CA TRP A 252 24.20 6.99 -9.04
C TRP A 252 23.63 7.54 -7.73
#